data_AF-Q4R6R2-F1
#
_entry.id   AF-Q4R6R2-F1
#
_cell.length_a   1.000
_cell.length_b   1.000
_cell.length_c   1.000
_cell.angle_alpha   90.00
_cell.angle_beta   90.00
_cell.angle_gamma   90.00
#
_symmetry.space_group_name_H-M   'P 1'
#
loop_
_entity.id
_entity.type
_entity.pdbx_description
1 polymer ?
#
loop_
_entity_poly.entity_id
_entity_poly.type
_entity_poly.pdbx_seq_one_letter_code
_entity_poly.pdbx_strand_id
1 'polypeptide(L)'
;MAGHSFSDGVPSDSVEAAKNASNTEKLTDQVMQNPRVLAALQERLDSVPHTPSSYIETLPKAVKRRINALKQLQVRCAHIEAKFYEEVHDLERKYAALYQPLFDKRREFITGDVEPTDAESEWHSENEEEEKLAGDMKNKVVITEKEAATAEEPNPKGIPEFWFTIFRNVDMLSELVQEYDEPILKHLQDIKVKFSDPGQPMHPGMENHWMKILNSH
;
A
#
# COMPACT_ATOMS: atom_id res chain seq x y z
N MET A 1 -49.11 -7.90 63.71
CA MET A 1 -48.75 -6.52 63.31
C MET A 1 -47.69 -6.59 62.21
N ALA A 2 -47.85 -5.73 61.20
CA ALA A 2 -46.93 -5.25 60.15
C ALA A 2 -45.54 -5.92 59.97
N GLY A 3 -45.22 -6.39 58.75
CA GLY A 3 -44.72 -5.55 57.62
C GLY A 3 -43.20 -5.26 57.53
N HIS A 4 -42.72 -5.24 56.27
CA HIS A 4 -41.45 -4.72 55.68
C HIS A 4 -40.33 -5.76 55.41
N SER A 5 -39.88 -6.01 54.16
CA SER A 5 -39.24 -5.21 53.07
C SER A 5 -37.75 -5.64 53.00
N PHE A 6 -37.08 -5.90 51.86
CA PHE A 6 -36.76 -5.05 50.71
C PHE A 6 -36.20 -5.90 49.54
N SER A 7 -36.40 -5.46 48.30
CA SER A 7 -35.72 -5.97 47.08
C SER A 7 -34.54 -5.07 46.69
N ASP A 8 -33.45 -5.68 46.23
CA ASP A 8 -32.24 -5.04 45.71
C ASP A 8 -32.47 -4.32 44.37
N GLY A 9 -31.96 -3.08 44.27
CA GLY A 9 -31.82 -2.31 43.04
C GLY A 9 -30.34 -2.12 42.68
N VAL A 10 -29.98 -2.46 41.45
CA VAL A 10 -28.63 -2.33 40.84
C VAL A 10 -28.62 -1.09 39.91
N PRO A 11 -27.50 -0.34 39.77
CA PRO A 11 -27.52 1.06 39.28
C PRO A 11 -27.53 1.24 37.76
N SER A 12 -28.04 2.40 37.34
CA SER A 12 -28.43 2.81 35.99
C SER A 12 -27.46 3.84 35.37
N ASP A 13 -26.17 3.50 35.19
CA ASP A 13 -25.18 4.45 34.63
C ASP A 13 -24.46 3.97 33.34
N SER A 14 -24.44 2.67 33.05
CA SER A 14 -23.70 2.15 31.87
C SER A 14 -24.43 2.33 30.53
N VAL A 15 -25.75 2.55 30.55
CA VAL A 15 -26.58 2.64 29.34
C VAL A 15 -26.58 4.04 28.74
N GLU A 16 -26.25 5.06 29.53
CA GLU A 16 -26.27 6.47 29.11
C GLU A 16 -24.97 6.86 28.39
N ALA A 17 -23.83 6.31 28.81
CA ALA A 17 -22.53 6.50 28.15
C ALA A 17 -22.50 5.92 26.72
N ALA A 18 -23.07 4.74 26.51
CA ALA A 18 -23.12 4.09 25.18
C ALA A 18 -24.04 4.84 24.19
N LYS A 19 -25.13 5.44 24.69
CA LYS A 19 -26.03 6.28 23.87
C LYS A 19 -25.37 7.59 23.44
N ASN A 20 -24.56 8.20 24.32
CA ASN A 20 -23.84 9.42 23.99
C ASN A 20 -22.71 9.21 22.96
N ALA A 21 -22.02 8.07 22.99
CA ALA A 21 -21.04 7.69 21.97
C ALA A 21 -21.70 7.48 20.59
N SER A 22 -22.80 6.72 20.52
CA SER A 22 -23.53 6.51 19.26
C SER A 22 -24.13 7.80 18.67
N ASN A 23 -24.57 8.72 19.53
CA ASN A 23 -25.10 10.01 19.07
C ASN A 23 -23.99 10.95 18.58
N THR A 24 -22.79 10.90 19.16
CA THR A 24 -21.66 11.73 18.71
C THR A 24 -21.14 11.27 17.36
N GLU A 25 -21.05 9.97 17.10
CA GLU A 25 -20.69 9.40 15.79
C GLU A 25 -21.71 9.79 14.70
N LYS A 26 -23.02 9.69 14.99
CA LYS A 26 -24.07 10.12 14.06
C LYS A 26 -24.05 11.63 13.78
N LEU A 27 -23.71 12.42 14.79
CA LEU A 27 -23.55 13.87 14.65
C LEU A 27 -22.32 14.21 13.81
N THR A 28 -21.19 13.52 13.99
CA THR A 28 -20.00 13.70 13.15
C THR A 28 -20.27 13.31 11.70
N ASP A 29 -20.99 12.22 11.45
CA ASP A 29 -21.37 11.79 10.11
C ASP A 29 -22.31 12.80 9.42
N GLN A 30 -23.30 13.34 10.16
CA GLN A 30 -24.18 14.40 9.63
C GLN A 30 -23.44 15.71 9.34
N VAL A 31 -22.45 16.04 10.16
CA VAL A 31 -21.61 17.23 9.97
C VAL A 31 -20.70 17.08 8.75
N MET A 32 -20.16 15.88 8.51
CA MET A 32 -19.34 15.57 7.33
C MET A 32 -20.17 15.44 6.04
N GLN A 33 -21.47 15.12 6.13
CA GLN A 33 -22.36 15.09 4.95
C GLN A 33 -22.92 16.46 4.56
N ASN A 34 -22.66 17.53 5.34
CA ASN A 34 -23.15 18.86 5.04
C ASN A 34 -22.12 19.66 4.21
N PRO A 35 -22.37 19.93 2.91
CA PRO A 35 -21.40 20.59 2.03
C PRO A 35 -21.05 22.00 2.50
N ARG A 36 -21.94 22.68 3.22
CA ARG A 36 -21.70 24.03 3.76
C ARG A 36 -20.81 23.98 4.99
N VAL A 37 -20.86 22.89 5.78
CA VAL A 37 -19.99 22.71 6.94
C VAL A 37 -18.61 22.25 6.50
N LEU A 38 -18.53 21.36 5.51
CA LEU A 38 -17.27 21.03 4.85
C LEU A 38 -16.63 22.26 4.20
N ALA A 39 -17.40 23.07 3.49
CA ALA A 39 -16.91 24.32 2.90
C ALA A 39 -16.45 25.32 3.98
N ALA A 40 -17.15 25.44 5.11
CA ALA A 40 -16.73 26.31 6.22
C ALA A 40 -15.50 25.76 6.97
N LEU A 41 -15.35 24.44 7.09
CA LEU A 41 -14.16 23.80 7.65
C LEU A 41 -12.97 23.95 6.71
N GLN A 42 -13.19 23.77 5.41
CA GLN A 42 -12.20 23.99 4.35
C GLN A 42 -11.81 25.47 4.28
N GLU A 43 -12.76 26.40 4.34
CA GLU A 43 -12.50 27.84 4.43
C GLU A 43 -11.71 28.20 5.69
N ARG A 44 -11.97 27.55 6.83
CA ARG A 44 -11.15 27.72 8.04
C ARG A 44 -9.75 27.10 7.94
N LEU A 45 -9.60 26.00 7.21
CA LEU A 45 -8.32 25.33 6.96
C LEU A 45 -7.49 26.12 5.95
N ASP A 46 -8.13 26.64 4.90
CA ASP A 46 -7.57 27.50 3.86
C ASP A 46 -7.30 28.93 4.41
N SER A 47 -8.08 29.38 5.41
CA SER A 47 -7.83 30.59 6.18
C SER A 47 -6.81 30.41 7.30
N VAL A 48 -6.17 29.24 7.46
CA VAL A 48 -4.90 29.15 8.19
C VAL A 48 -3.84 29.54 7.17
N PRO A 49 -3.43 30.81 7.10
CA PRO A 49 -2.38 31.16 6.18
C PRO A 49 -1.12 30.46 6.70
N HIS A 50 -0.18 30.20 5.78
CA HIS A 50 1.21 29.87 6.10
C HIS A 50 1.93 31.03 6.86
N THR A 51 1.17 31.98 7.41
CA THR A 51 1.59 32.99 8.37
C THR A 51 2.30 32.32 9.55
N PRO A 52 3.49 32.81 9.95
CA PRO A 52 4.08 32.42 11.21
C PRO A 52 3.02 32.64 12.28
N SER A 53 2.64 31.55 12.95
CA SER A 53 1.58 31.55 13.96
C SER A 53 1.65 32.82 14.79
N SER A 54 0.59 33.65 14.76
CA SER A 54 0.51 34.91 15.52
C SER A 54 0.92 34.72 16.99
N TYR A 55 0.68 33.53 17.52
CA TYR A 55 1.19 33.07 18.82
C TYR A 55 2.71 33.18 18.95
N ILE A 56 3.49 32.65 18.00
CA ILE A 56 4.97 32.68 18.02
C ILE A 56 5.48 34.13 18.06
N GLU A 57 4.80 35.06 17.40
CA GLU A 57 5.17 36.48 17.42
C GLU A 57 4.94 37.14 18.78
N THR A 58 3.97 36.67 19.57
CA THR A 58 3.72 37.16 20.95
C THR A 58 4.66 36.55 22.01
N LEU A 59 5.43 35.50 21.67
CA LEU A 59 6.29 34.81 22.62
C LEU A 59 7.49 35.67 23.08
N PRO A 60 7.93 35.51 24.35
CA PRO A 60 9.13 36.18 24.86
C PRO A 60 10.38 35.87 24.03
N LYS A 61 11.32 36.83 23.96
CA LYS A 61 12.57 36.70 23.19
C LYS A 61 13.38 35.45 23.53
N ALA A 62 13.40 35.05 24.81
CA ALA A 62 14.07 33.83 25.25
C ALA A 62 13.46 32.57 24.64
N VAL A 63 12.13 32.51 24.53
CA VAL A 63 11.40 31.38 23.93
C VAL A 63 11.63 31.33 22.42
N LYS A 64 11.53 32.48 21.73
CA LYS A 64 11.83 32.57 20.29
C LYS A 64 13.25 32.09 19.96
N ARG A 65 14.24 32.43 20.79
CA ARG A 65 15.63 31.94 20.63
C ARG A 65 15.72 30.42 20.72
N ARG A 66 15.00 29.79 21.66
CA ARG A 66 14.96 28.32 21.78
C ARG A 66 14.27 27.69 20.58
N ILE A 67 13.14 28.25 20.12
CA ILE A 67 12.44 27.79 18.91
C ILE A 67 13.36 27.86 17.69
N ASN A 68 14.10 28.95 17.51
CA ASN A 68 15.05 29.08 16.41
C ASN A 68 16.20 28.07 16.51
N ALA A 69 16.70 27.78 17.71
CA ALA A 69 17.69 26.72 17.92
C ALA A 69 17.12 25.34 17.56
N LEU A 70 15.86 25.06 17.94
CA LEU A 70 15.17 23.82 17.56
C LEU A 70 14.97 23.72 16.04
N LYS A 71 14.62 24.81 15.36
CA LYS A 71 14.53 24.84 13.88
C LYS A 71 15.87 24.50 13.22
N GLN A 72 16.98 25.03 13.75
CA GLN A 72 18.31 24.68 13.24
C GLN A 72 18.64 23.20 13.44
N LEU A 73 18.25 22.62 14.58
CA LEU A 73 18.38 21.18 14.82
C LEU A 73 17.51 20.38 13.83
N GLN A 74 16.26 20.79 13.61
CA GLN A 74 15.37 20.13 12.66
C GLN A 74 15.94 20.14 11.23
N VAL A 75 16.54 21.26 10.81
CA VAL A 75 17.21 21.33 9.52
C VAL A 75 18.36 20.32 9.45
N ARG A 76 19.14 20.14 10.52
CA ARG A 76 20.21 19.13 10.54
C ARG A 76 19.66 17.70 10.47
N CYS A 77 18.55 17.42 11.16
CA CYS A 77 17.86 16.13 11.03
C CYS A 77 17.45 15.87 9.57
N ALA A 78 16.82 16.85 8.91
CA ALA A 78 16.42 16.74 7.51
C ALA A 78 17.60 16.47 6.56
N HIS A 79 18.80 17.03 6.83
CA HIS A 79 19.99 16.71 6.04
C HIS A 79 20.46 15.27 6.22
N ILE A 80 20.31 14.70 7.42
CA ILE A 80 20.65 13.30 7.70
C ILE A 80 19.63 12.38 7.03
N GLU A 81 18.33 12.70 7.15
CA GLU A 81 17.25 11.97 6.48
C GLU A 81 17.43 11.98 4.96
N ALA A 82 17.77 13.12 4.37
CA ALA A 82 18.04 13.21 2.93
C ALA A 82 19.14 12.25 2.47
N LYS A 83 20.25 12.15 3.24
CA LYS A 83 21.33 11.19 2.97
C LYS A 83 20.88 9.74 3.13
N PHE A 84 20.09 9.46 4.16
CA PHE A 84 19.54 8.13 4.37
C PHE A 84 18.67 7.69 3.18
N TYR A 85 17.76 8.55 2.72
CA TYR A 85 16.91 8.24 1.56
C TYR A 85 17.70 8.14 0.25
N GLU A 86 18.76 8.94 0.08
CA GLU A 86 19.70 8.80 -1.03
C GLU A 86 20.36 7.40 -1.03
N GLU A 87 20.89 6.96 0.11
CA GLU A 87 21.49 5.63 0.25
C GLU A 87 20.49 4.49 0.07
N VAL A 88 19.26 4.62 0.59
CA VAL A 88 18.18 3.66 0.39
C VAL A 88 17.83 3.56 -1.10
N HIS A 89 17.71 4.68 -1.79
CA HIS A 89 17.38 4.70 -3.21
C HIS A 89 18.48 4.04 -4.06
N ASP A 90 19.74 4.29 -3.72
CA ASP A 90 20.88 3.62 -4.35
C ASP A 90 20.86 2.11 -4.11
N LEU A 91 20.47 1.69 -2.90
CA LEU A 91 20.30 0.29 -2.55
C LEU A 91 19.15 -0.36 -3.34
N GLU A 92 17.99 0.29 -3.44
CA GLU A 92 16.86 -0.15 -4.26
C GLU A 92 17.27 -0.36 -5.71
N ARG A 93 18.00 0.60 -6.31
CA ARG A 93 18.51 0.46 -7.69
C ARG A 93 19.44 -0.74 -7.85
N LYS A 94 20.34 -0.95 -6.90
CA LYS A 94 21.27 -2.09 -6.91
C LYS A 94 20.52 -3.42 -6.94
N TYR A 95 19.53 -3.60 -6.07
CA TYR A 95 18.78 -4.86 -6.01
C TYR A 95 17.76 -5.00 -7.14
N ALA A 96 17.18 -3.91 -7.63
CA ALA A 96 16.33 -3.94 -8.82
C ALA A 96 17.06 -4.52 -10.04
N ALA A 97 18.34 -4.17 -10.23
CA ALA A 97 19.15 -4.75 -11.30
C ALA A 97 19.36 -6.27 -11.15
N LEU A 98 19.40 -6.79 -9.93
CA LEU A 98 19.51 -8.24 -9.66
C LEU A 98 18.19 -8.98 -9.93
N TYR A 99 17.05 -8.33 -9.70
CA TYR A 99 15.73 -8.89 -10.02
C TYR A 99 15.40 -8.84 -11.51
N GLN A 100 15.96 -7.88 -12.24
CA GLN A 100 15.65 -7.68 -13.67
C GLN A 100 15.77 -8.95 -14.53
N PRO A 101 16.88 -9.73 -14.51
CA PRO A 101 16.95 -10.97 -15.30
C PRO A 101 15.92 -12.02 -14.89
N LEU A 102 15.56 -12.09 -13.61
CA LEU A 102 14.51 -13.00 -13.12
C LEU A 102 13.13 -12.59 -13.67
N PHE A 103 12.84 -11.29 -13.70
CA PHE A 103 11.58 -10.79 -14.25
C PHE A 103 11.52 -10.88 -15.77
N ASP A 104 12.65 -10.71 -16.47
CA ASP A 104 12.72 -10.93 -17.91
C ASP A 104 12.46 -12.40 -18.27
N LYS A 105 13.06 -13.34 -17.53
CA LYS A 105 12.79 -14.78 -17.68
C LYS A 105 11.34 -15.15 -17.34
N ARG A 106 10.79 -14.56 -16.27
CA ARG A 106 9.37 -14.72 -15.92
C ARG A 106 8.46 -14.28 -17.07
N ARG A 107 8.76 -13.15 -17.71
CA ARG A 107 8.00 -12.70 -18.89
C ARG A 107 8.07 -13.74 -20.00
N GLU A 108 9.26 -14.25 -20.32
CA GLU A 108 9.44 -15.26 -21.39
C GLU A 108 8.59 -16.52 -21.15
N PHE A 109 8.48 -16.98 -19.90
CA PHE A 109 7.60 -18.09 -19.53
C PHE A 109 6.11 -17.72 -19.61
N ILE A 110 5.71 -16.53 -19.15
CA ILE A 110 4.32 -16.07 -19.22
C ILE A 110 3.85 -15.90 -20.67
N THR A 111 4.70 -15.37 -21.56
CA THR A 111 4.35 -15.19 -22.98
C THR A 111 4.53 -16.47 -23.81
N GLY A 112 5.17 -17.49 -23.24
CA GLY A 112 5.51 -18.75 -23.91
C GLY A 112 6.56 -18.58 -25.01
N ASP A 113 7.43 -17.57 -24.89
CA ASP A 113 8.55 -17.39 -25.81
C ASP A 113 9.68 -18.39 -25.53
N VAL A 114 9.76 -18.88 -24.29
CA VAL A 114 10.64 -19.95 -23.85
C VAL A 114 9.81 -20.93 -23.01
N GLU A 115 9.97 -22.23 -23.24
CA GLU A 115 9.41 -23.27 -22.37
C GLU A 115 10.39 -23.55 -21.22
N PRO A 116 9.91 -23.68 -19.96
CA PRO A 116 10.75 -24.10 -18.84
C PRO A 116 11.38 -25.48 -19.09
N THR A 117 12.60 -25.67 -18.61
CA THR A 117 13.21 -26.99 -18.57
C THR A 117 12.65 -27.82 -17.41
N ASP A 118 12.79 -29.15 -17.46
CA ASP A 118 12.34 -30.06 -16.40
C ASP A 118 12.90 -29.64 -15.02
N ALA A 119 14.20 -29.32 -14.96
CA ALA A 119 14.87 -28.87 -13.73
C ALA A 119 14.36 -27.51 -13.19
N GLU A 120 13.85 -26.63 -14.06
CA GLU A 120 13.27 -25.34 -13.64
C GLU A 120 11.82 -25.48 -13.18
N SER A 121 11.16 -26.56 -13.59
CA SER A 121 9.79 -26.90 -13.23
C SER A 121 9.72 -27.72 -11.95
N GLU A 122 10.81 -28.42 -11.62
CA GLU A 122 10.98 -29.10 -10.34
C GLU A 122 11.21 -28.09 -9.20
N TRP A 123 10.29 -28.09 -8.22
CA TRP A 123 10.45 -27.26 -7.03
C TRP A 123 11.46 -27.89 -6.07
N HIS A 124 12.69 -27.39 -6.12
CA HIS A 124 13.76 -27.79 -5.21
C HIS A 124 13.86 -26.79 -4.05
N SER A 125 13.33 -27.11 -2.87
CA SER A 125 13.81 -26.48 -1.64
C SER A 125 15.05 -27.25 -1.19
N GLU A 126 16.17 -27.01 -1.85
CA GLU A 126 17.38 -27.82 -1.65
C GLU A 126 18.11 -27.53 -0.31
N ASN A 127 17.65 -26.55 0.48
CA ASN A 127 18.20 -26.27 1.81
C ASN A 127 17.18 -25.64 2.81
N GLU A 128 17.38 -25.86 4.11
CA GLU A 128 16.54 -25.32 5.19
C GLU A 128 16.43 -23.77 5.18
N GLU A 129 17.47 -23.06 4.70
CA GLU A 129 17.46 -21.61 4.60
C GLU A 129 16.57 -21.09 3.46
N GLU A 130 16.54 -21.80 2.33
CA GLU A 130 15.64 -21.49 1.22
C GLU A 130 14.19 -21.83 1.55
N GLU A 131 13.95 -22.90 2.32
CA GLU A 131 12.61 -23.25 2.80
C GLU A 131 12.05 -22.17 3.77
N LYS A 132 12.90 -21.58 4.62
CA LYS A 132 12.50 -20.45 5.48
C LYS A 132 12.15 -19.20 4.68
N LEU A 133 12.85 -18.95 3.57
CA LEU A 133 12.58 -17.79 2.71
C LEU A 133 11.36 -18.00 1.79
N ALA A 134 11.12 -19.24 1.37
CA ALA A 134 10.05 -19.62 0.45
C ALA A 134 8.74 -20.05 1.14
N GLY A 135 8.70 -20.07 2.47
CA GLY A 135 7.60 -20.65 3.26
C GLY A 135 6.19 -20.16 2.90
N ASP A 136 6.04 -18.86 2.58
CA ASP A 136 4.76 -18.28 2.18
C ASP A 136 4.39 -18.58 0.71
N MET A 137 5.38 -18.85 -0.15
CA MET A 137 5.17 -19.17 -1.56
C MET A 137 4.59 -20.59 -1.73
N LYS A 138 5.05 -21.53 -0.89
CA LYS A 138 4.65 -22.95 -0.89
C LYS A 138 3.15 -23.13 -0.66
N ASN A 139 2.53 -22.29 0.18
CA ASN A 139 1.11 -22.40 0.53
C ASN A 139 0.16 -21.76 -0.51
N LYS A 140 0.65 -20.87 -1.39
CA LYS A 140 -0.18 -20.22 -2.43
C LYS A 140 -0.24 -21.00 -3.75
N VAL A 141 0.69 -21.92 -3.98
CA VAL A 141 0.75 -22.74 -5.20
C VAL A 141 -0.03 -24.03 -4.96
N VAL A 142 -1.33 -24.02 -5.26
CA VAL A 142 -2.15 -25.25 -5.35
C VAL A 142 -2.25 -25.64 -6.82
N ILE A 143 -1.24 -26.33 -7.34
CA ILE A 143 -1.36 -27.03 -8.62
C ILE A 143 -2.03 -28.37 -8.30
N THR A 144 -3.36 -28.42 -8.38
CA THR A 144 -4.05 -29.71 -8.44
C THR A 144 -3.80 -30.30 -9.81
N GLU A 145 -2.87 -31.25 -9.91
CA GLU A 145 -2.81 -32.18 -11.04
C GLU A 145 -4.10 -32.99 -11.05
N LYS A 146 -5.12 -32.46 -11.74
CA LYS A 146 -6.23 -33.29 -12.19
C LYS A 146 -5.72 -34.00 -13.42
N GLU A 147 -5.39 -35.28 -13.29
CA GLU A 147 -5.33 -36.19 -14.43
C GLU A 147 -6.68 -36.11 -15.17
N ALA A 148 -6.74 -35.30 -16.22
CA ALA A 148 -7.88 -35.25 -17.12
C ALA A 148 -7.51 -36.03 -18.38
N ALA A 149 -8.21 -37.15 -18.55
CA ALA A 149 -8.17 -38.01 -19.71
C ALA A 149 -8.39 -37.22 -21.02
N THR A 150 -7.52 -37.51 -22.00
CA THR A 150 -7.79 -37.54 -23.46
C THR A 150 -8.84 -36.54 -23.99
N ALA A 151 -8.40 -35.33 -24.30
CA ALA A 151 -8.88 -34.53 -25.42
C ALA A 151 -7.67 -33.75 -25.93
N GLU A 152 -7.54 -33.55 -27.24
CA GLU A 152 -6.49 -32.67 -27.81
C GLU A 152 -6.68 -31.26 -27.26
N GLU A 153 -6.01 -30.96 -26.15
CA GLU A 153 -5.90 -29.62 -25.59
C GLU A 153 -5.12 -28.77 -26.61
N PRO A 154 -5.64 -27.61 -27.04
CA PRO A 154 -4.85 -26.67 -27.81
C PRO A 154 -3.67 -26.28 -26.92
N ASN A 155 -2.45 -26.73 -27.24
CA ASN A 155 -1.25 -26.44 -26.47
C ASN A 155 -1.13 -24.91 -26.29
N PRO A 156 -1.53 -24.35 -25.13
CA PRO A 156 -1.70 -22.92 -25.01
C PRO A 156 -0.31 -22.32 -24.87
N LYS A 157 0.03 -21.35 -25.73
CA LYS A 157 1.32 -20.67 -25.65
C LYS A 157 1.39 -19.84 -24.36
N GLY A 158 2.33 -20.17 -23.47
CA GLY A 158 2.55 -19.43 -22.23
C GLY A 158 1.43 -19.60 -21.20
N ILE A 159 1.20 -18.57 -20.40
CA ILE A 159 0.17 -18.54 -19.35
C ILE A 159 -0.88 -17.46 -19.69
N PRO A 160 -2.02 -17.83 -20.29
CA PRO A 160 -3.07 -16.88 -20.67
C PRO A 160 -3.58 -16.07 -19.48
N GLU A 161 -3.84 -14.78 -19.71
CA GLU A 161 -4.45 -13.85 -18.75
C GLU A 161 -3.70 -13.71 -17.41
N PHE A 162 -2.43 -14.13 -17.32
CA PHE A 162 -1.64 -14.17 -16.08
C PHE A 162 -1.79 -12.90 -15.24
N TRP A 163 -1.49 -11.73 -15.80
CA TRP A 163 -1.58 -10.47 -15.06
C TRP A 163 -3.01 -10.07 -14.72
N PHE A 164 -3.97 -10.30 -15.61
CA PHE A 164 -5.39 -10.07 -15.30
C PHE A 164 -5.84 -10.92 -14.10
N THR A 165 -5.45 -12.19 -14.06
CA THR A 165 -5.71 -13.08 -12.92
C THR A 165 -5.07 -12.53 -11.65
N ILE A 166 -3.83 -12.03 -11.70
CA ILE A 166 -3.19 -11.39 -10.53
C ILE A 166 -3.99 -10.17 -10.06
N PHE A 167 -4.38 -9.27 -10.97
CA PHE A 167 -5.15 -8.08 -10.63
C PHE A 167 -6.50 -8.42 -9.97
N ARG A 168 -7.13 -9.54 -10.34
CA ARG A 168 -8.39 -9.99 -9.73
C ARG A 168 -8.22 -10.68 -8.38
N ASN A 169 -7.06 -11.27 -8.12
CA ASN A 169 -6.80 -12.02 -6.88
C ASN A 169 -6.07 -11.21 -5.79
N VAL A 170 -5.58 -10.01 -6.12
CA VAL A 170 -4.99 -9.10 -5.15
C VAL A 170 -6.04 -8.08 -4.73
N ASP A 171 -6.54 -8.17 -3.50
CA ASP A 171 -7.67 -7.36 -2.97
C ASP A 171 -7.61 -5.88 -3.38
N MET A 172 -6.50 -5.20 -3.06
CA MET A 172 -6.31 -3.79 -3.38
C MET A 172 -6.35 -3.47 -4.88
N LEU A 173 -5.85 -4.39 -5.74
CA LEU A 173 -5.89 -4.18 -7.19
C LEU A 173 -7.28 -4.50 -7.75
N SER A 174 -7.97 -5.50 -7.19
CA SER A 174 -9.27 -5.94 -7.65
C SER A 174 -10.32 -4.84 -7.57
N GLU A 175 -10.26 -4.00 -6.52
CA GLU A 175 -11.13 -2.85 -6.32
C GLU A 175 -10.93 -1.74 -7.37
N LEU A 176 -9.76 -1.71 -8.02
CA LEU A 176 -9.42 -0.72 -9.04
C LEU A 176 -9.79 -1.17 -10.46
N VAL A 177 -10.06 -2.46 -10.68
CA VAL A 177 -10.37 -3.01 -12.01
C VAL A 177 -11.87 -2.95 -12.28
N GLN A 178 -12.25 -2.22 -13.32
CA GLN A 178 -13.63 -2.15 -13.80
C GLN A 178 -13.88 -3.10 -14.97
N GLU A 179 -15.16 -3.34 -15.33
CA GLU A 179 -15.54 -4.27 -16.40
C GLU A 179 -14.91 -3.90 -17.76
N TYR A 180 -14.75 -2.61 -18.05
CA TYR A 180 -14.16 -2.15 -19.31
C TYR A 180 -12.63 -2.28 -19.34
N ASP A 181 -11.97 -2.49 -18.18
CA ASP A 181 -10.52 -2.68 -18.11
C ASP A 181 -10.13 -4.13 -18.44
N GLU A 182 -11.04 -5.09 -18.27
CA GLU A 182 -10.74 -6.51 -18.45
C GLU A 182 -10.17 -6.85 -19.83
N PRO A 183 -10.76 -6.40 -20.96
CA PRO A 183 -10.20 -6.68 -22.28
C PRO A 183 -8.79 -6.14 -22.44
N ILE A 184 -8.45 -5.03 -21.79
CA ILE A 184 -7.13 -4.40 -21.86
C ILE A 184 -6.13 -5.21 -21.02
N LEU A 185 -6.50 -5.55 -19.78
CA LEU A 185 -5.65 -6.29 -18.86
C LEU A 185 -5.36 -7.72 -19.33
N LYS A 186 -6.27 -8.34 -20.08
CA LYS A 186 -6.04 -9.66 -20.72
C LYS A 186 -4.90 -9.64 -21.75
N HIS A 187 -4.57 -8.48 -22.31
CA HIS A 187 -3.45 -8.32 -23.23
C HIS A 187 -2.15 -7.89 -22.54
N LEU A 188 -2.15 -7.69 -21.22
CA LEU A 188 -0.98 -7.26 -20.46
C LEU A 188 0.03 -8.42 -20.37
N GLN A 189 1.25 -8.19 -20.86
CA GLN A 189 2.30 -9.22 -20.93
C GLN A 189 3.32 -9.13 -19.79
N ASP A 190 3.62 -7.91 -19.33
CA ASP A 190 4.63 -7.67 -18.30
C ASP A 190 4.37 -6.35 -17.58
N ILE A 191 4.89 -6.25 -16.35
CA ILE A 191 4.87 -5.02 -15.58
C ILE A 191 6.24 -4.79 -14.97
N LYS A 192 6.82 -3.62 -15.29
CA LYS A 192 8.18 -3.26 -14.90
C LYS A 192 8.20 -2.01 -14.04
N VAL A 193 9.04 -2.03 -13.01
CA VAL A 193 9.42 -0.84 -12.25
C VAL A 193 10.72 -0.30 -12.84
N LYS A 194 10.77 1.01 -13.12
CA LYS A 194 11.97 1.67 -13.64
C LYS A 194 12.41 2.74 -12.66
N PHE A 195 13.68 2.69 -12.28
CA PHE A 195 14.34 3.70 -11.47
C PHE A 195 15.01 4.75 -12.36
N SER A 196 15.13 5.97 -11.85
CA SER A 196 15.90 7.04 -12.50
C SER A 196 17.40 6.73 -12.48
N ASP A 197 18.14 7.35 -13.41
CA ASP A 197 19.58 7.18 -13.51
C ASP A 197 20.32 7.73 -12.28
N PRO A 198 21.49 7.17 -11.91
CA PRO A 198 22.31 7.69 -10.83
C PRO A 198 22.62 9.18 -11.01
N GLY A 199 22.36 9.97 -9.98
CA GLY A 199 22.59 11.43 -9.99
C GLY A 199 21.43 12.28 -10.55
N GLN A 200 20.35 11.66 -11.03
CA GLN A 200 19.10 12.39 -11.24
C GLN A 200 18.36 12.56 -9.90
N PRO A 201 17.75 13.73 -9.65
CA PRO A 201 16.97 13.92 -8.44
C PRO A 201 15.83 12.92 -8.39
N MET A 202 15.65 12.27 -7.23
CA MET A 202 14.39 11.60 -6.90
C MET A 202 13.27 12.63 -7.14
N HIS A 203 12.35 12.32 -8.06
CA HIS A 203 11.33 13.29 -8.47
C HIS A 203 10.65 13.87 -7.21
N PRO A 204 10.60 15.21 -7.00
CA PRO A 204 10.22 15.82 -5.71
C PRO A 204 8.75 15.66 -5.27
N GLY A 205 8.01 14.70 -5.83
CA GLY A 205 6.60 14.41 -5.52
C GLY A 205 6.33 12.92 -5.30
N MET A 206 7.34 12.13 -4.92
CA MET A 206 7.18 10.70 -4.66
C MET A 206 6.60 10.43 -3.26
N GLU A 207 5.35 10.85 -3.04
CA GLU A 207 4.53 10.27 -1.97
C GLU A 207 3.85 8.98 -2.44
N ASN A 208 3.97 8.59 -3.71
CA ASN A 208 3.44 7.33 -4.20
C ASN A 208 4.36 6.77 -5.30
N HIS A 209 5.01 5.65 -5.02
CA HIS A 209 5.72 4.83 -5.99
C HIS A 209 4.69 4.22 -6.95
N TRP A 210 4.22 4.99 -7.94
CA TRP A 210 3.34 4.46 -8.99
C TRP A 210 4.18 3.68 -10.00
N MET A 211 3.94 2.37 -10.01
CA MET A 211 4.33 1.43 -11.06
C MET A 211 4.01 2.07 -12.43
N LYS A 212 5.02 2.49 -13.18
CA LYS A 212 4.83 2.84 -14.59
C LYS A 212 4.61 1.54 -15.36
N ILE A 213 3.35 1.13 -15.49
CA ILE A 213 2.95 0.08 -16.43
C ILE A 213 3.27 0.61 -17.83
N LEU A 214 4.42 0.20 -18.37
CA LEU A 214 4.76 0.44 -19.76
C LEU A 214 4.20 -0.73 -20.58
N ASN A 215 3.10 -0.47 -21.29
CA ASN A 215 2.70 -1.30 -22.43
C ASN A 215 3.78 -1.18 -23.49
N SER A 216 4.67 -2.17 -23.61
CA SER A 216 5.46 -2.32 -24.83
C SER A 216 4.53 -2.86 -25.91
N HIS A 217 4.28 -2.05 -26.94
CA HIS A 217 3.69 -2.52 -28.20
C HIS A 217 4.71 -3.39 -28.94
#